data_AF-A0A955ZDB1-F1
#
_entry.id   AF-A0A955ZDB1-F1
#
_cell.length_a   1.000
_cell.length_b   1.000
_cell.length_c   1.000
_cell.angle_alpha   90.00
_cell.angle_beta   90.00
_cell.angle_gamma   90.00
#
_symmetry.space_group_name_H-M   'P 1'
#
loop_
_entity.id
_entity.type
_entity.pdbx_description
1 polymer ?
#
loop_
_entity_poly.entity_id
_entity_poly.type
_entity_poly.pdbx_seq_one_letter_code
_entity_poly.pdbx_strand_id
1 'polypeptide(L)'
;MHRPARLAALGLVVSLACSGGESPERSACESAVAKLAGCCSGIDQASLGCGDGSSGCGESGPFLSARASACIQAETCATLEAYSVCSRMSAVSKTPSGLRSRASIEEDACRPETERK
;
A
#
# COMPACT_ATOMS: atom_id res chain seq x y z
N MET A 1 -35.09 -38.87 38.97
CA MET A 1 -34.02 -39.60 38.27
C MET A 1 -33.94 -39.07 36.83
N HIS A 2 -32.74 -38.64 36.43
CA HIS A 2 -32.22 -38.39 35.07
C HIS A 2 -32.75 -37.22 34.20
N ARG A 3 -31.93 -36.16 34.16
CA ARG A 3 -31.77 -35.22 33.02
C ARG A 3 -31.24 -35.99 31.79
N PRO A 4 -31.49 -35.50 30.57
CA PRO A 4 -30.33 -35.04 29.81
C PRO A 4 -30.54 -33.67 29.16
N ALA A 5 -29.57 -32.81 29.41
CA ALA A 5 -29.34 -31.53 28.77
C ALA A 5 -29.09 -31.72 27.26
N ARG A 6 -29.83 -31.01 26.41
CA ARG A 6 -29.48 -30.86 25.00
C ARG A 6 -28.67 -29.57 24.84
N LEU A 7 -27.35 -29.72 24.94
CA LEU A 7 -26.37 -28.77 24.45
C LEU A 7 -26.51 -28.67 22.93
N ALA A 8 -27.25 -27.67 22.45
CA ALA A 8 -27.23 -27.28 21.05
C ALA A 8 -25.90 -26.55 20.81
N ALA A 9 -25.02 -27.20 20.06
CA ALA A 9 -23.71 -26.71 19.66
C ALA A 9 -23.84 -25.34 18.98
N LEU A 10 -23.31 -24.29 19.61
CA LEU A 10 -22.98 -23.05 18.94
C LEU A 10 -21.87 -23.36 17.92
N GLY A 11 -22.23 -23.44 16.65
CA GLY A 11 -21.28 -23.45 15.54
C GLY A 11 -20.56 -22.10 15.52
N LEU A 12 -19.37 -22.06 16.11
CA LEU A 12 -18.44 -20.95 16.01
C LEU A 12 -17.97 -20.87 14.55
N VAL A 13 -18.64 -20.04 13.75
CA VAL A 13 -18.15 -19.62 12.44
C VAL A 13 -16.90 -18.80 12.71
N VAL A 14 -15.74 -19.47 12.67
CA VAL A 14 -14.43 -18.81 12.63
C VAL A 14 -14.37 -18.13 11.27
N SER A 15 -14.88 -16.90 11.21
CA SER A 15 -14.50 -15.96 10.18
C SER A 15 -13.00 -15.81 10.32
N LEU A 16 -12.23 -16.52 9.47
CA LEU A 16 -10.84 -16.20 9.23
C LEU A 16 -10.85 -14.79 8.65
N ALA A 17 -10.82 -13.82 9.56
CA ALA A 17 -10.52 -12.44 9.28
C ALA A 17 -9.25 -12.46 8.42
N CYS A 18 -9.25 -11.59 7.43
CA CYS A 18 -8.13 -11.34 6.55
C CYS A 18 -6.92 -10.91 7.40
N SER A 19 -6.20 -11.88 7.96
CA SER A 19 -5.00 -11.68 8.76
C SER A 19 -3.87 -11.38 7.78
N GLY A 20 -3.92 -10.19 7.18
CA GLY A 20 -2.80 -9.63 6.44
C GLY A 20 -1.63 -9.53 7.41
N GLY A 21 -0.77 -10.55 7.38
CA GLY A 21 0.41 -10.61 8.23
C GLY A 21 1.24 -9.35 8.04
N GLU A 22 1.85 -8.88 9.13
CA GLU A 22 2.85 -7.82 9.07
C GLU A 22 4.04 -8.34 8.27
N SER A 23 4.04 -8.11 6.96
CA SER A 23 5.19 -8.35 6.10
C SER A 23 6.12 -7.14 6.17
N PRO A 24 7.45 -7.32 6.09
CA PRO A 24 8.40 -6.21 6.04
C PRO A 24 8.14 -5.27 4.85
N GLU A 25 7.55 -5.81 3.78
CA GLU A 25 7.14 -5.06 2.60
C GLU A 25 5.99 -4.10 2.91
N ARG A 26 5.01 -4.53 3.72
CA ARG A 26 3.92 -3.68 4.18
C ARG A 26 4.42 -2.52 5.04
N SER A 27 5.29 -2.78 6.01
CA SER A 27 5.88 -1.71 6.84
C SER A 27 6.70 -0.72 6.01
N ALA A 28 7.45 -1.21 5.01
CA ALA A 28 8.19 -0.36 4.09
C ALA A 28 7.28 0.51 3.22
N CYS A 29 6.14 -0.04 2.79
CA CYS A 29 5.12 0.70 2.06
C CYS A 29 4.46 1.78 2.93
N GLU A 30 4.00 1.44 4.13
CA GLU A 30 3.36 2.40 5.05
C GLU A 30 4.32 3.55 5.37
N SER A 31 5.60 3.25 5.58
CA SER A 31 6.64 4.27 5.78
C SER A 31 6.85 5.15 4.55
N ALA A 32 6.80 4.58 3.34
CA ALA A 32 6.91 5.33 2.10
C ALA A 32 5.70 6.24 1.86
N VAL A 33 4.48 5.76 2.14
CA VAL A 33 3.24 6.55 2.06
C VAL A 33 3.28 7.71 3.05
N ALA A 34 3.66 7.45 4.30
CA ALA A 34 3.81 8.49 5.31
C ALA A 34 4.82 9.56 4.88
N LYS A 35 5.95 9.14 4.29
CA LYS A 35 6.95 10.06 3.74
C LYS A 35 6.41 10.89 2.58
N LEU A 36 5.70 10.28 1.63
CA LEU A 36 5.06 11.02 0.54
C LEU A 36 4.07 12.05 1.07
N ALA A 37 3.24 11.70 2.05
CA ALA A 37 2.30 12.64 2.62
C ALA A 37 2.95 13.76 3.43
N GLY A 38 4.09 13.49 4.05
CA GLY A 38 4.88 14.51 4.77
C GLY A 38 5.70 15.41 3.84
N CYS A 39 6.21 14.88 2.72
CA CYS A 39 7.06 15.61 1.79
C CYS A 39 6.28 16.27 0.64
N CYS A 40 5.13 15.74 0.25
CA CYS A 40 4.44 16.12 -0.98
C CYS A 40 3.02 16.61 -0.67
N SER A 41 2.72 17.85 -1.06
CA SER A 41 1.36 18.37 -0.99
C SER A 41 0.43 17.65 -1.98
N GLY A 42 -0.80 17.36 -1.54
CA GLY A 42 -1.84 16.78 -2.41
C GLY A 42 -1.73 15.28 -2.66
N ILE A 43 -0.96 14.55 -1.85
CA ILE A 43 -1.03 13.08 -1.75
C ILE A 43 -2.23 12.71 -0.88
N ASP A 44 -3.07 11.81 -1.41
CA ASP A 44 -4.12 11.17 -0.61
C ASP A 44 -3.63 9.80 -0.12
N GLN A 45 -3.28 9.72 1.16
CA GLN A 45 -2.80 8.48 1.79
C GLN A 45 -3.85 7.36 1.75
N ALA A 46 -5.14 7.70 1.84
CA ALA A 46 -6.21 6.72 1.84
C ALA A 46 -6.35 6.01 0.49
N SER A 47 -5.89 6.66 -0.58
CA SER A 47 -5.93 6.10 -1.94
C SER A 47 -4.66 5.32 -2.30
N LEU A 48 -3.55 5.45 -1.56
CA LEU A 48 -2.35 4.64 -1.77
C LEU A 48 -2.41 3.38 -0.89
N GLY A 49 -2.60 2.23 -1.54
CA GLY A 49 -2.69 0.94 -0.84
C GLY A 49 -1.32 0.34 -0.55
N CYS A 50 -1.20 -0.34 0.60
CA CYS A 50 -0.05 -1.16 0.96
C CYS A 50 -0.49 -2.61 1.08
N GLY A 51 -0.34 -3.37 -0.01
CA GLY A 51 -0.77 -4.76 -0.07
C GLY A 51 -0.03 -5.53 -1.16
N ASP A 52 -0.01 -6.85 -1.01
CA ASP A 52 0.82 -7.75 -1.83
C ASP A 52 0.16 -8.08 -3.19
N GLY A 53 -0.90 -7.36 -3.57
CA GLY A 53 -1.72 -7.63 -4.76
C GLY A 53 -2.49 -8.96 -4.75
N SER A 54 -2.30 -9.78 -3.72
CA SER A 54 -2.89 -11.13 -3.59
C SER A 54 -3.90 -11.27 -2.44
N SER A 55 -4.22 -10.19 -1.72
CA SER A 55 -5.26 -10.24 -0.70
C SER A 55 -6.63 -10.31 -1.39
N GLY A 56 -7.23 -11.50 -1.41
CA GLY A 56 -8.61 -11.75 -1.86
C GLY A 56 -9.70 -11.02 -1.04
N CYS A 57 -9.35 -9.92 -0.38
CA CYS A 57 -10.17 -9.12 0.53
C CYS A 57 -10.54 -7.74 -0.05
N GLY A 58 -10.51 -7.59 -1.38
CA GLY A 58 -11.13 -6.44 -2.05
C GLY A 58 -10.41 -5.10 -1.87
N GLU A 59 -9.19 -5.07 -1.35
CA GLU A 59 -8.39 -3.86 -1.36
C GLU A 59 -8.12 -3.44 -2.81
N SER A 60 -8.73 -2.33 -3.16
CA SER A 60 -8.73 -1.77 -4.50
C SER A 60 -7.96 -0.47 -4.37
N GLY A 61 -6.62 -0.52 -4.47
CA GLY A 61 -5.71 0.65 -4.47
C GLY A 61 -4.64 0.54 -5.57
N PRO A 62 -4.09 1.65 -6.12
CA PRO A 62 -2.73 1.62 -6.64
C PRO A 62 -1.79 1.21 -5.51
N PHE A 63 -1.23 -0.01 -5.61
CA PHE A 63 -0.36 -0.55 -4.59
C PHE A 63 1.08 -0.10 -4.79
N LEU A 64 1.67 0.47 -3.75
CA LEU A 64 3.10 0.72 -3.71
C LEU A 64 3.84 -0.61 -3.49
N SER A 65 4.67 -0.97 -4.47
CA SER A 65 5.49 -2.16 -4.33
C SER A 65 6.66 -1.94 -3.38
N ALA A 66 7.34 -3.03 -2.99
CA ALA A 66 8.60 -2.95 -2.24
C ALA A 66 9.65 -2.10 -2.96
N ARG A 67 9.74 -2.18 -4.30
CA ARG A 67 10.69 -1.39 -5.10
C ARG A 67 10.32 0.10 -5.11
N ALA A 68 9.06 0.42 -5.33
CA ALA A 68 8.59 1.81 -5.30
C ALA A 68 8.83 2.43 -3.91
N SER A 69 8.52 1.67 -2.86
CA SER A 69 8.76 2.07 -1.46
C SER A 69 10.24 2.35 -1.20
N ALA A 70 11.14 1.47 -1.65
CA ALA A 70 12.58 1.67 -1.51
C ALA A 70 13.08 2.92 -2.23
N CYS A 71 12.58 3.18 -3.45
CA CYS A 71 12.92 4.40 -4.19
C CYS A 71 12.49 5.67 -3.44
N ILE A 72 11.26 5.72 -2.93
CA ILE A 72 10.75 6.86 -2.14
C ILE A 72 11.55 7.05 -0.85
N GLN A 73 11.86 5.95 -0.16
CA GLN A 73 12.60 6.02 1.10
C GLN A 73 14.06 6.47 0.92
N ALA A 74 14.69 6.17 -0.22
CA ALA A 74 16.06 6.58 -0.52
C ALA A 74 16.21 8.08 -0.79
N GLU A 75 15.16 8.77 -1.25
CA GLU A 75 15.24 10.17 -1.68
C GLU A 75 14.86 11.16 -0.56
N THR A 76 15.43 12.35 -0.52
CA THR A 76 15.00 13.39 0.46
C THR A 76 13.71 14.07 0.00
N CYS A 77 12.96 14.77 0.88
CA CYS A 77 11.77 15.52 0.45
C CYS A 77 12.10 16.52 -0.67
N ALA A 78 13.19 17.27 -0.53
CA ALA A 78 13.66 18.21 -1.55
C ALA A 78 13.94 17.50 -2.89
N THR A 79 14.47 16.28 -2.84
CA THR A 79 14.71 15.47 -4.04
C THR A 79 13.38 15.00 -4.66
N LEU A 80 12.45 14.50 -3.85
CA LEU A 80 11.14 14.05 -4.32
C LEU A 80 10.35 15.18 -5.00
N GLU A 81 10.47 16.40 -4.50
CA GLU A 81 9.88 17.59 -5.12
C GLU A 81 10.62 18.01 -6.39
N ALA A 82 11.95 18.16 -6.33
CA ALA A 82 12.78 18.64 -7.45
C ALA A 82 12.66 17.76 -8.70
N TYR A 83 12.55 16.44 -8.51
CA TYR A 83 12.43 15.47 -9.61
C TYR A 83 10.99 15.10 -9.94
N SER A 84 10.01 15.92 -9.52
CA SER A 84 8.58 15.74 -9.82
C SER A 84 7.98 14.40 -9.36
N VAL A 85 8.65 13.68 -8.44
CA VAL A 85 8.12 12.43 -7.87
C VAL A 85 6.81 12.72 -7.14
N CYS A 86 6.77 13.82 -6.37
CA CYS A 86 5.55 14.26 -5.69
C CYS A 86 4.36 14.45 -6.64
N SER A 87 4.58 15.08 -7.80
CA SER A 87 3.52 15.34 -8.78
C SER A 87 3.02 14.04 -9.43
N ARG A 88 3.94 13.14 -9.81
CA ARG A 88 3.60 11.83 -10.37
C ARG A 88 2.85 10.97 -9.35
N MET A 89 3.33 10.91 -8.11
CA MET A 89 2.68 10.13 -7.05
C MET A 89 1.32 10.70 -6.65
N SER A 90 1.11 12.02 -6.72
CA SER A 90 -0.22 12.63 -6.55
C SER A 90 -1.18 12.23 -7.68
N ALA A 91 -0.70 12.13 -8.91
CA ALA A 91 -1.51 11.62 -10.02
C ALA A 91 -1.83 10.13 -9.83
N VAL A 92 -0.87 9.33 -9.35
CA VAL A 92 -1.10 7.92 -8.99
C VAL A 92 -2.16 7.80 -7.90
N SER A 93 -2.06 8.56 -6.81
CA SER A 93 -3.04 8.48 -5.70
C SER A 93 -4.45 8.91 -6.12
N LYS A 94 -4.61 9.66 -7.21
CA LYS A 94 -5.93 10.05 -7.76
C LYS A 94 -6.45 9.08 -8.81
N THR A 95 -5.64 8.11 -9.24
CA THR A 95 -6.01 7.16 -10.27
C THR A 95 -6.74 5.98 -9.65
N PRO A 96 -7.94 5.61 -10.15
CA PRO A 96 -8.62 4.41 -9.72
C PRO A 96 -7.76 3.15 -9.83
N SER A 97 -7.90 2.30 -8.85
CA SER A 97 -7.17 1.06 -8.65
C SER A 97 -7.40 0.11 -9.82
N GLY A 98 -6.32 -0.48 -10.34
CA GLY A 98 -6.36 -1.37 -11.51
C GLY A 98 -6.21 -0.66 -12.86
N LEU A 99 -6.24 0.68 -12.92
CA LEU A 99 -5.92 1.43 -14.15
C LEU A 99 -4.41 1.68 -14.34
N ARG A 100 -3.64 1.57 -13.27
CA ARG A 100 -2.18 1.67 -13.27
C ARG A 100 -1.59 0.29 -13.01
N SER A 101 -0.67 -0.14 -13.87
CA SER A 101 0.13 -1.33 -13.61
C SER A 101 1.14 -1.05 -12.50
N ARG A 102 1.53 -2.11 -11.77
CA ARG A 102 2.60 -2.03 -10.76
C ARG A 102 3.89 -1.43 -11.33
N ALA A 103 4.27 -1.83 -12.55
CA ALA A 103 5.46 -1.31 -13.21
C ALA A 103 5.39 0.20 -13.44
N SER A 104 4.23 0.71 -13.90
CA SER A 104 4.05 2.16 -14.09
C SER A 104 4.16 2.94 -12.78
N ILE A 105 3.64 2.39 -11.67
CA ILE A 105 3.76 3.01 -10.34
C ILE A 105 5.23 3.02 -9.88
N GLU A 106 5.97 1.93 -10.13
CA GLU A 106 7.40 1.85 -9.83
C GLU A 106 8.21 2.86 -10.64
N GLU A 107 7.90 3.05 -11.92
CA GLU A 107 8.52 4.08 -12.76
C GLU A 107 8.21 5.50 -12.26
N ASP A 108 6.98 5.76 -11.82
CA ASP A 108 6.60 7.06 -11.28
C ASP A 108 7.32 7.36 -9.95
N ALA A 109 7.47 6.35 -9.09
CA ALA A 109 8.10 6.44 -7.78
C ALA A 109 9.63 6.52 -7.84
N CYS A 110 10.25 5.84 -8.81
CA CYS A 110 11.70 5.80 -8.95
C CYS A 110 12.20 6.93 -9.87
N ARG A 111 13.27 7.61 -9.46
CA ARG A 111 13.94 8.57 -10.34
C ARG A 111 14.58 7.86 -11.55
N PRO A 112 14.40 8.37 -12.79
CA PRO A 112 15.06 7.80 -13.96
C PRO A 112 16.58 7.87 -13.79
N GLU A 113 17.27 6.81 -14.23
CA GLU A 113 18.72 6.66 -14.04
C GLU A 113 19.52 7.82 -14.64
N THR A 114 19.00 8.45 -15.69
CA THR A 114 19.61 9.60 -16.38
C THR A 114 19.75 10.84 -15.52
N GLU A 115 18.99 10.94 -14.42
CA GLU A 115 19.03 12.08 -13.53
C GLU A 115 19.96 11.86 -12.33
N ARG A 116 20.41 10.62 -12.05
CA ARG A 116 21.35 10.30 -10.96
C ARG A 116 22.78 10.73 -11.28
N LYS A 117 23.06 12.03 -11.18
CA LYS A 117 24.41 12.59 -11.20
C LYS A 117 24.84 13.01 -9.80
#